data_AF-A0A5B7BIC8-F1
#
_entry.id   AF-A0A5B7BIC8-F1
#
_cell.length_a   1.000
_cell.length_b   1.000
_cell.length_c   1.000
_cell.angle_alpha   90.00
_cell.angle_beta   90.00
_cell.angle_gamma   90.00
#
_symmetry.space_group_name_H-M   'P 1'
#
loop_
_entity.id
_entity.type
_entity.pdbx_description
1 polymer ?
#
loop_
_entity_poly.entity_id
_entity_poly.type
_entity_poly.pdbx_seq_one_letter_code
_entity_poly.pdbx_strand_id
1 'polypeptide(L)'
;IRELFLSLSLSHNNQTTLAHIPQPPKPQKQKQKKQNCHCPGNSFTTPSLLFLMLFLMILSFFTRSYQYHHYCNKVLSLHPLTASATKRRWLHMDSTTPNTNHRFRRKDYQKIVVIMGPTGCGKSRLSIDLATRCSPSEIINSDKMQVYRGLDITTNKIPMRERLGVPHHLLGQIDPAEPEFTPSKFRSVAASTISDITSRRKLPLIVGGSNSFIYALVANRFDSESNVFDGSQPDPVSTELRYNCCFLWVDVSLPVLNQYLSKRVDDMLDSGMFDEIAEFYSSEEYNESDSVTRSGLRKAIGLPEFEKYFKTFPPAGSLPTGRSSGEDEVMRQMIYDEAVRAIKYNTCQLAKKQIGKILRLRDAGWDLRRLDATEVFRVALGLAGSDSGRSSDIWERQVVEPSMKIVKRFLEE
;
A
#
# COMPACT_ATOMS: atom_id res chain seq x y z
N ILE A 1 -27.91 -23.50 17.62
CA ILE A 1 -28.79 -24.63 17.98
C ILE A 1 -29.42 -24.26 19.31
N ARG A 2 -30.76 -24.06 19.33
CA ARG A 2 -31.56 -23.34 20.35
C ARG A 2 -31.19 -21.85 20.43
N GLU A 3 -31.88 -20.87 19.86
CA GLU A 3 -33.25 -20.70 19.40
C GLU A 3 -33.26 -19.91 18.09
N LEU A 4 -33.75 -20.51 17.00
CA LEU A 4 -34.13 -19.79 15.75
C LEU A 4 -34.97 -20.71 14.85
N PHE A 5 -35.84 -21.51 15.48
CA PHE A 5 -36.74 -22.44 14.82
C PHE A 5 -38.09 -22.34 15.51
N LEU A 6 -38.96 -21.44 15.02
CA LEU A 6 -40.41 -21.42 15.22
C LEU A 6 -41.00 -20.19 14.53
N SER A 7 -41.28 -20.30 13.23
CA SER A 7 -42.38 -19.58 12.55
C SER A 7 -42.44 -19.96 11.06
N LEU A 8 -42.79 -21.22 10.79
CA LEU A 8 -43.35 -21.61 9.51
C LEU A 8 -44.41 -22.68 9.74
N SER A 9 -45.69 -22.29 9.58
CA SER A 9 -46.76 -23.02 8.91
C SER A 9 -48.10 -22.75 9.58
N LEU A 10 -48.98 -22.05 8.86
CA LEU A 10 -50.28 -22.55 8.40
C LEU A 10 -51.08 -21.39 7.79
N SER A 11 -51.17 -21.34 6.46
CA SER A 11 -52.47 -21.33 5.77
C SER A 11 -52.24 -21.46 4.26
N HIS A 12 -52.94 -22.44 3.69
CA HIS A 12 -52.95 -22.84 2.28
C HIS A 12 -53.88 -21.96 1.43
N ASN A 13 -53.73 -22.13 0.10
CA ASN A 13 -54.65 -21.83 -1.00
C ASN A 13 -54.69 -20.39 -1.55
N ASN A 14 -54.09 -20.17 -2.74
CA ASN A 14 -54.80 -20.34 -4.02
C ASN A 14 -53.92 -20.08 -5.26
N GLN A 15 -54.00 -21.04 -6.20
CA GLN A 15 -54.10 -20.92 -7.67
C GLN A 15 -53.08 -20.12 -8.51
N THR A 16 -52.25 -20.89 -9.24
CA THR A 16 -52.06 -20.91 -10.71
C THR A 16 -52.18 -19.62 -11.54
N THR A 17 -51.08 -19.19 -12.17
CA THR A 17 -50.99 -19.05 -13.64
C THR A 17 -49.53 -18.99 -14.11
N LEU A 18 -49.16 -19.93 -15.00
CA LEU A 18 -47.87 -20.02 -15.70
C LEU A 18 -47.92 -19.13 -16.96
N ALA A 19 -46.98 -18.20 -17.11
CA ALA A 19 -46.77 -17.47 -18.35
C ALA A 19 -45.52 -17.99 -19.08
N HIS A 20 -45.74 -18.43 -20.32
CA HIS A 20 -44.79 -19.02 -21.26
C HIS A 20 -43.73 -18.01 -21.74
N ILE A 21 -42.46 -18.42 -21.71
CA ILE A 21 -41.33 -17.76 -22.39
C ILE A 21 -41.14 -18.45 -23.76
N PRO A 22 -41.17 -17.76 -24.91
CA PRO A 22 -40.87 -18.36 -26.21
C PRO A 22 -39.35 -18.38 -26.48
N GLN A 23 -38.84 -19.53 -26.94
CA GLN A 23 -37.46 -19.70 -27.42
C GLN A 23 -37.26 -19.24 -28.87
N PRO A 24 -36.03 -18.83 -29.26
CA PRO A 24 -35.72 -18.37 -30.62
C PRO A 24 -35.57 -19.52 -31.64
N PRO A 25 -35.89 -19.30 -32.92
CA PRO A 25 -35.77 -20.33 -33.96
C PRO A 25 -34.32 -20.56 -34.45
N LYS A 26 -34.04 -21.82 -34.80
CA LYS A 26 -32.77 -22.37 -35.29
C LYS A 26 -32.38 -21.87 -36.71
N PRO A 27 -31.07 -21.89 -37.06
CA PRO A 27 -30.56 -21.26 -38.28
C PRO A 27 -30.81 -22.09 -39.54
N GLN A 28 -31.29 -21.45 -40.62
CA GLN A 28 -31.39 -22.03 -41.95
C GLN A 28 -30.04 -21.95 -42.69
N LYS A 29 -29.57 -23.11 -43.15
CA LYS A 29 -28.47 -23.27 -44.10
C LYS A 29 -28.89 -22.76 -45.48
N GLN A 30 -28.20 -21.76 -46.04
CA GLN A 30 -28.24 -21.48 -47.47
C GLN A 30 -26.92 -21.84 -48.15
N LYS A 31 -27.09 -22.45 -49.32
CA LYS A 31 -26.13 -23.20 -50.13
C LYS A 31 -25.12 -22.29 -50.80
N GLN A 32 -23.86 -22.72 -50.81
CA GLN A 32 -22.81 -22.29 -51.71
C GLN A 32 -23.25 -22.41 -53.18
N LYS A 33 -23.12 -21.32 -53.94
CA LYS A 33 -22.97 -21.37 -55.40
C LYS A 33 -21.52 -21.00 -55.73
N LYS A 34 -20.77 -22.00 -56.19
CA LYS A 34 -19.48 -21.84 -56.87
C LYS A 34 -19.74 -21.19 -58.23
N GLN A 35 -19.02 -20.11 -58.53
CA GLN A 35 -18.67 -19.75 -59.90
C GLN A 35 -17.17 -19.46 -59.92
N ASN A 36 -16.46 -20.32 -60.67
CA ASN A 36 -15.09 -20.07 -61.12
C ASN A 36 -15.14 -19.03 -62.24
N CYS A 37 -14.16 -18.13 -62.30
CA CYS A 37 -13.27 -18.02 -63.46
C CYS A 37 -12.18 -16.93 -63.28
N HIS A 38 -10.95 -17.36 -63.58
CA HIS A 38 -9.84 -16.64 -64.22
C HIS A 38 -9.05 -15.57 -63.45
N CYS A 39 -7.82 -15.96 -63.08
CA CYS A 39 -6.67 -15.08 -62.93
C CYS A 39 -6.10 -14.70 -64.31
N PRO A 40 -5.49 -13.51 -64.43
CA PRO A 40 -4.11 -13.48 -64.91
C PRO A 40 -3.20 -12.51 -64.14
N GLY A 41 -1.91 -12.83 -64.11
CA GLY A 41 -0.84 -11.82 -64.21
C GLY A 41 -0.19 -11.34 -62.92
N ASN A 42 1.05 -11.79 -62.73
CA ASN A 42 2.04 -11.27 -61.77
C ASN A 42 2.17 -9.74 -61.76
N SER A 43 2.25 -9.16 -60.56
CA SER A 43 3.09 -7.98 -60.31
C SER A 43 3.62 -8.02 -58.88
N PHE A 44 4.95 -8.12 -58.76
CA PHE A 44 5.70 -7.93 -57.53
C PHE A 44 5.42 -6.51 -57.01
N THR A 45 4.82 -6.39 -55.83
CA THR A 45 4.70 -5.13 -55.12
C THR A 45 5.59 -5.17 -53.88
N THR A 46 6.42 -4.15 -53.77
CA THR A 46 7.37 -3.92 -52.69
C THR A 46 6.64 -3.81 -51.34
N PRO A 47 7.18 -4.37 -50.25
CA PRO A 47 6.58 -4.18 -48.93
C PRO A 47 6.69 -2.71 -48.54
N SER A 48 5.54 -2.12 -48.19
CA SER A 48 5.44 -0.75 -47.68
C SER A 48 6.44 -0.47 -46.55
N LEU A 49 6.97 0.75 -46.50
CA LEU A 49 7.95 1.22 -45.49
C LEU A 49 7.56 0.88 -44.04
N LEU A 50 6.25 0.77 -43.75
CA LEU A 50 5.73 0.39 -42.44
C LEU A 50 6.16 -1.02 -42.01
N PHE A 51 6.23 -1.98 -42.95
CA PHE A 51 6.59 -3.36 -42.64
C PHE A 51 8.10 -3.51 -42.36
N LEU A 52 8.93 -2.73 -43.06
CA LEU A 52 10.38 -2.69 -42.82
C LEU A 52 10.71 -2.01 -41.48
N MET A 53 9.98 -0.95 -41.11
CA MET A 53 10.14 -0.28 -39.81
C MET A 53 9.73 -1.18 -38.64
N LEU A 54 8.63 -1.93 -38.79
CA LEU A 54 8.17 -2.87 -37.76
C LEU A 54 9.14 -4.04 -37.58
N PHE A 55 9.72 -4.55 -38.68
CA PHE A 55 10.71 -5.62 -38.65
C PHE A 55 12.04 -5.16 -38.03
N LEU A 56 12.51 -3.94 -38.33
CA LEU A 56 13.71 -3.37 -37.71
C LEU A 56 13.51 -3.06 -36.21
N MET A 57 12.32 -2.63 -35.79
CA MET A 57 12.00 -2.47 -34.36
C MET A 57 12.04 -3.81 -33.62
N ILE A 58 11.48 -4.87 -34.20
CA ILE A 58 11.50 -6.22 -33.59
C ILE A 58 12.94 -6.76 -33.51
N LEU A 59 13.76 -6.54 -34.53
CA LEU A 59 15.19 -6.93 -34.50
C LEU A 59 15.97 -6.15 -33.44
N SER A 60 15.69 -4.85 -33.25
CA SER A 60 16.32 -4.02 -32.21
C SER A 60 15.91 -4.45 -30.78
N PHE A 61 14.72 -5.03 -30.63
CA PHE A 61 14.24 -5.54 -29.35
C PHE A 61 14.90 -6.88 -28.98
N PHE A 62 15.17 -7.73 -29.98
CA PHE A 62 15.85 -9.01 -29.76
C PHE A 62 17.37 -8.87 -29.55
N THR A 63 18.04 -7.93 -30.22
CA THR A 63 19.47 -7.68 -29.97
C THR A 63 19.73 -7.02 -28.61
N ARG A 64 18.78 -6.23 -28.10
CA ARG A 64 18.87 -5.61 -26.76
C ARG A 64 18.59 -6.60 -25.60
N SER A 65 17.80 -7.64 -25.85
CA SER A 65 17.59 -8.74 -24.88
C SER A 65 18.77 -9.71 -24.81
N TYR A 66 19.53 -9.91 -25.91
CA TYR A 66 20.71 -10.78 -25.91
C TYR A 66 21.91 -10.18 -25.15
N GLN A 67 22.01 -8.85 -25.06
CA GLN A 67 23.12 -8.17 -24.39
C GLN A 67 22.95 -8.09 -22.86
N TYR A 68 21.72 -8.21 -22.35
CA TYR A 68 21.45 -8.31 -20.90
C TYR A 68 21.68 -9.71 -20.35
N HIS A 69 21.47 -10.76 -21.15
CA HIS A 69 21.60 -12.15 -20.69
C HIS A 69 23.06 -12.62 -20.57
N HIS A 70 24.02 -11.89 -21.14
CA HIS A 70 25.45 -12.24 -21.14
C HIS A 70 26.27 -11.58 -20.02
N TYR A 71 25.66 -10.71 -19.19
CA TYR A 71 26.33 -10.06 -18.05
C TYR A 71 26.04 -10.73 -16.69
N CYS A 72 25.08 -11.66 -16.62
CA CYS A 72 24.73 -12.38 -15.39
C CYS A 72 25.32 -13.81 -15.28
N ASN A 73 26.19 -14.24 -16.21
CA ASN A 73 26.74 -15.61 -16.22
C ASN A 73 28.27 -15.69 -16.25
N LYS A 74 28.95 -14.76 -15.57
CA LYS A 74 30.34 -14.94 -15.13
C LYS A 74 30.48 -14.39 -13.72
N VAL A 75 30.34 -15.27 -12.74
CA VAL A 75 31.26 -15.52 -11.61
C VAL A 75 30.49 -16.42 -10.64
N LEU A 76 30.50 -17.71 -10.93
CA LEU A 76 30.29 -18.77 -9.95
C LEU A 76 31.23 -19.92 -10.34
N SER A 77 31.93 -20.44 -9.33
CA SER A 77 32.88 -21.55 -9.34
C SER A 77 34.30 -21.28 -9.83
N LEU A 78 35.22 -21.07 -8.88
CA LEU A 78 36.43 -21.88 -8.72
C LEU A 78 36.94 -21.81 -7.25
N HIS A 79 37.55 -22.91 -6.83
CA HIS A 79 37.80 -23.45 -5.49
C HIS A 79 38.89 -22.74 -4.63
N PRO A 80 39.11 -23.15 -3.36
CA PRO A 80 39.72 -22.31 -2.33
C PRO A 80 41.24 -22.33 -2.36
N LEU A 81 41.85 -21.17 -2.09
CA LEU A 81 43.28 -21.07 -1.79
C LEU A 81 43.45 -20.67 -0.32
N THR A 82 44.02 -21.61 0.42
CA THR A 82 44.67 -21.42 1.71
C THR A 82 45.73 -20.34 1.61
N ALA A 83 45.64 -19.30 2.43
CA ALA A 83 46.73 -18.34 2.64
C ALA A 83 46.97 -18.16 4.14
N SER A 84 48.08 -18.74 4.57
CA SER A 84 48.78 -18.50 5.82
C SER A 84 49.04 -17.00 6.01
N ALA A 85 48.65 -16.44 7.15
CA ALA A 85 49.06 -15.12 7.61
C ALA A 85 49.64 -15.22 9.01
N THR A 86 50.94 -15.51 9.02
CA THR A 86 51.98 -14.97 9.90
C THR A 86 51.55 -14.34 11.24
N LYS A 87 51.76 -15.17 12.27
CA LYS A 87 52.03 -14.84 13.67
C LYS A 87 52.97 -13.62 13.78
N ARG A 88 52.46 -12.44 14.15
CA ARG A 88 53.30 -11.35 14.70
C ARG A 88 53.25 -11.41 16.22
N ARG A 89 54.33 -11.98 16.74
CA ARG A 89 54.73 -12.01 18.14
C ARG A 89 55.21 -10.61 18.53
N TRP A 90 54.54 -9.97 19.49
CA TRP A 90 55.12 -8.90 20.29
C TRP A 90 55.14 -9.34 21.76
N LEU A 91 56.20 -8.94 22.43
CA LEU A 91 56.75 -9.50 23.67
C LEU A 91 55.94 -9.09 24.92
N HIS A 92 55.98 -9.97 25.93
CA HIS A 92 55.85 -9.75 27.39
C HIS A 92 56.47 -8.41 27.85
N MET A 93 56.14 -7.74 28.95
CA MET A 93 55.27 -7.90 30.14
C MET A 93 55.13 -6.45 30.70
N ASP A 94 54.04 -6.05 31.37
CA ASP A 94 54.13 -5.79 32.81
C ASP A 94 52.76 -5.73 33.48
N SER A 95 52.79 -6.19 34.72
CA SER A 95 51.71 -6.39 35.67
C SER A 95 51.04 -5.11 36.14
N THR A 96 49.71 -5.08 36.08
CA THR A 96 48.84 -4.64 37.19
C THR A 96 47.42 -5.01 36.82
N THR A 97 46.76 -5.77 37.69
CA THR A 97 45.38 -6.23 37.54
C THR A 97 44.41 -5.13 37.96
N PRO A 98 43.48 -4.69 37.10
CA PRO A 98 42.18 -4.26 37.55
C PRO A 98 41.17 -5.35 37.19
N ASN A 99 40.57 -5.92 38.22
CA ASN A 99 39.40 -6.78 38.14
C ASN A 99 38.23 -5.98 37.55
N THR A 100 38.16 -5.89 36.22
CA THR A 100 36.99 -5.35 35.53
C THR A 100 36.22 -6.49 34.88
N ASN A 101 35.35 -7.10 35.67
CA ASN A 101 34.12 -7.71 35.15
C ASN A 101 33.24 -6.60 34.53
N HIS A 102 33.71 -5.96 33.46
CA HIS A 102 32.83 -5.27 32.54
C HIS A 102 32.16 -6.35 31.69
N ARG A 103 31.13 -6.99 32.27
CA ARG A 103 30.02 -7.50 31.46
C ARG A 103 29.65 -6.34 30.55
N PHE A 104 29.82 -6.50 29.24
CA PHE A 104 29.23 -5.61 28.25
C PHE A 104 27.74 -5.49 28.61
N ARG A 105 27.35 -4.39 29.27
CA ARG A 105 25.94 -4.05 29.43
C ARG A 105 25.44 -3.87 28.00
N ARG A 106 24.66 -4.83 27.50
CA ARG A 106 23.81 -4.59 26.33
C ARG A 106 23.14 -3.24 26.60
N LYS A 107 23.28 -2.28 25.67
CA LYS A 107 22.44 -1.09 25.74
C LYS A 107 21.00 -1.60 25.76
N ASP A 108 20.28 -1.33 26.85
CA ASP A 108 18.87 -1.68 27.00
C ASP A 108 18.04 -0.77 26.07
N TYR A 109 18.12 -1.03 24.76
CA TYR A 109 17.33 -0.33 23.78
C TYR A 109 15.86 -0.68 24.00
N GLN A 110 14.99 0.33 24.02
CA GLN A 110 13.54 0.11 24.06
C GLN A 110 13.12 -0.74 22.86
N LYS A 111 12.29 -1.76 23.13
CA LYS A 111 11.72 -2.64 22.11
C LYS A 111 10.53 -1.98 21.44
N ILE A 112 10.50 -1.98 20.12
CA ILE A 112 9.34 -1.53 19.34
C ILE A 112 9.03 -2.55 18.24
N VAL A 113 7.77 -2.66 17.86
CA VAL A 113 7.36 -3.41 16.66
C VAL A 113 6.90 -2.42 15.61
N VAL A 114 7.36 -2.61 14.38
CA VAL A 114 7.03 -1.76 13.23
C VAL A 114 6.30 -2.59 12.20
N ILE A 115 5.06 -2.22 11.87
CA ILE A 115 4.23 -2.87 10.85
C ILE A 115 4.28 -2.05 9.57
N MET A 116 4.98 -2.58 8.58
CA MET A 116 5.25 -1.98 7.28
C MET A 116 4.47 -2.67 6.16
N GLY A 117 4.33 -1.98 5.03
CA GLY A 117 3.63 -2.50 3.85
C GLY A 117 2.95 -1.40 3.04
N PRO A 118 2.60 -1.66 1.77
CA PRO A 118 1.93 -0.68 0.92
C PRO A 118 0.52 -0.32 1.44
N THR A 119 -0.04 0.79 0.98
CA THR A 119 -1.43 1.15 1.25
C THR A 119 -2.37 -0.01 0.88
N GLY A 120 -3.43 -0.21 1.67
CA GLY A 120 -4.40 -1.29 1.45
C GLY A 120 -3.96 -2.71 1.82
N CYS A 121 -2.73 -2.98 2.26
CA CYS A 121 -2.30 -4.37 2.57
C CYS A 121 -2.77 -4.93 3.93
N GLY A 122 -3.57 -4.20 4.71
CA GLY A 122 -4.13 -4.69 5.98
C GLY A 122 -3.28 -4.41 7.24
N LYS A 123 -2.34 -3.47 7.20
CA LYS A 123 -1.51 -3.09 8.37
C LYS A 123 -2.32 -2.76 9.63
N SER A 124 -3.37 -1.93 9.50
CA SER A 124 -4.20 -1.53 10.63
C SER A 124 -4.92 -2.74 11.23
N ARG A 125 -5.47 -3.63 10.39
CA ARG A 125 -6.08 -4.90 10.84
C ARG A 125 -5.09 -5.73 11.68
N LEU A 126 -3.87 -5.93 11.16
CA LEU A 126 -2.85 -6.68 11.88
C LEU A 126 -2.45 -6.02 13.21
N SER A 127 -2.39 -4.68 13.25
CA SER A 127 -2.04 -3.97 14.48
C SER A 127 -3.07 -4.17 15.59
N ILE A 128 -4.36 -4.22 15.24
CA ILE A 128 -5.43 -4.52 16.19
C ILE A 128 -5.37 -5.98 16.64
N ASP A 129 -5.16 -6.92 15.71
CA ASP A 129 -4.99 -8.35 16.03
C ASP A 129 -3.86 -8.55 17.06
N LEU A 130 -2.70 -7.89 16.86
CA LEU A 130 -1.57 -7.99 17.77
C LEU A 130 -1.82 -7.29 19.11
N ALA A 131 -2.39 -6.08 19.11
CA ALA A 131 -2.64 -5.33 20.33
C ALA A 131 -3.69 -5.99 21.24
N THR A 132 -4.66 -6.71 20.66
CA THR A 132 -5.73 -7.37 21.41
C THR A 132 -5.37 -8.80 21.85
N ARG A 133 -4.47 -9.49 21.13
CA ARG A 133 -4.24 -10.93 21.33
C ARG A 133 -2.81 -11.33 21.66
N CYS A 134 -1.83 -10.45 21.46
CA CYS A 134 -0.41 -10.79 21.62
C CYS A 134 0.21 -10.18 22.88
N SER A 135 0.16 -8.86 23.03
CA SER A 135 0.75 -8.15 24.16
C SER A 135 0.02 -6.82 24.36
N PRO A 136 -0.15 -6.32 25.60
CA PRO A 136 -0.71 -5.00 25.85
C PRO A 136 0.08 -3.94 25.08
N SER A 137 -0.55 -3.34 24.09
CA SER A 137 0.11 -2.46 23.12
C SER A 137 -0.68 -1.18 22.89
N GLU A 138 0.02 -0.14 22.45
CA GLU A 138 -0.58 1.09 21.95
C GLU A 138 0.00 1.39 20.55
N ILE A 139 -0.83 1.92 19.66
CA ILE A 139 -0.48 2.12 18.25
C ILE A 139 -0.03 3.56 18.03
N ILE A 140 1.09 3.75 17.34
CA ILE A 140 1.55 5.04 16.83
C ILE A 140 1.39 5.01 15.31
N ASN A 141 0.50 5.86 14.78
CA ASN A 141 0.34 6.02 13.34
C ASN A 141 1.61 6.62 12.72
N SER A 142 2.10 6.01 11.64
CA SER A 142 3.21 6.50 10.82
C SER A 142 2.80 6.72 9.36
N ASP A 143 1.52 6.93 9.08
CA ASP A 143 1.05 7.47 7.81
C ASP A 143 0.92 9.00 7.88
N LYS A 144 1.68 9.70 7.04
CA LYS A 144 1.78 11.17 7.03
C LYS A 144 0.49 11.89 6.68
N MET A 145 -0.47 11.25 6.00
CA MET A 145 -1.77 11.87 5.73
C MET A 145 -2.74 11.64 6.89
N GLN A 146 -2.61 10.52 7.59
CA GLN A 146 -3.47 10.17 8.71
C GLN A 146 -3.16 10.93 10.00
N VAL A 147 -2.05 11.67 10.07
CA VAL A 147 -1.75 12.52 11.24
C VAL A 147 -2.72 13.69 11.37
N TYR A 148 -3.28 14.18 10.26
CA TYR A 148 -4.15 15.35 10.24
C TYR A 148 -5.60 15.01 10.59
N ARG A 149 -6.28 15.95 11.25
CA ARG A 149 -7.73 15.94 11.51
C ARG A 149 -8.52 16.04 10.21
N GLY A 150 -9.70 15.44 10.18
CA GLY A 150 -10.59 15.44 9.01
C GLY A 150 -10.12 14.51 7.90
N LEU A 151 -10.91 14.44 6.82
CA LEU A 151 -10.67 13.56 5.68
C LEU A 151 -10.49 12.09 6.07
N ASP A 152 -11.26 11.58 7.02
CA ASP A 152 -11.10 10.26 7.61
C ASP A 152 -11.34 9.14 6.57
N ILE A 153 -12.30 9.32 5.67
CA ILE A 153 -12.58 8.38 4.58
C ILE A 153 -11.46 8.46 3.55
N THR A 154 -11.18 9.66 3.03
CA THR A 154 -10.16 9.95 2.00
C THR A 154 -8.76 9.49 2.42
N THR A 155 -8.38 9.71 3.68
CA THR A 155 -7.09 9.27 4.25
C THR A 155 -7.13 7.83 4.78
N ASN A 156 -8.28 7.15 4.68
CA ASN A 156 -8.50 5.76 5.05
C ASN A 156 -8.07 5.48 6.51
N LYS A 157 -8.47 6.35 7.45
CA LYS A 157 -8.24 6.12 8.88
C LYS A 157 -9.07 4.94 9.35
N ILE A 158 -8.53 4.15 10.27
CA ILE A 158 -9.29 3.05 10.88
C ILE A 158 -10.46 3.62 11.71
N PRO A 159 -11.72 3.19 11.44
CA PRO A 159 -12.88 3.67 12.19
C PRO A 159 -12.80 3.30 13.67
N MET A 160 -13.36 4.14 14.55
CA MET A 160 -13.31 3.93 16.01
C MET A 160 -13.81 2.54 16.44
N ARG A 161 -14.89 2.05 15.84
CA ARG A 161 -15.45 0.72 16.11
C ARG A 161 -14.49 -0.44 15.81
N GLU A 162 -13.60 -0.27 14.84
CA GLU A 162 -12.61 -1.28 14.45
C GLU A 162 -11.34 -1.21 15.29
N ARG A 163 -11.16 -0.15 16.09
CA ARG A 163 -10.00 -0.02 16.99
C ARG A 163 -10.09 -0.90 18.23
N LEU A 164 -11.28 -1.43 18.56
CA LEU A 164 -11.50 -2.33 19.71
C LEU A 164 -10.95 -1.79 21.04
N GLY A 165 -11.03 -0.47 21.24
CA GLY A 165 -10.52 0.20 22.45
C GLY A 165 -8.99 0.34 22.53
N VAL A 166 -8.24 -0.10 21.51
CA VAL A 166 -6.78 0.04 21.46
C VAL A 166 -6.42 1.53 21.30
N PRO A 167 -5.58 2.11 22.20
CA PRO A 167 -5.16 3.50 22.07
C PRO A 167 -4.35 3.75 20.80
N HIS A 168 -4.68 4.84 20.10
CA HIS A 168 -3.98 5.30 18.90
C HIS A 168 -3.40 6.70 19.14
N HIS A 169 -2.14 6.87 18.77
CA HIS A 169 -1.40 8.12 18.82
C HIS A 169 -1.08 8.60 17.42
N LEU A 170 -0.98 9.92 17.23
CA LEU A 170 -0.68 10.55 15.94
C LEU A 170 -1.65 10.19 14.81
N LEU A 171 -2.90 9.86 15.15
CA LEU A 171 -3.98 9.56 14.22
C LEU A 171 -5.06 10.61 14.35
N GLY A 172 -5.15 11.54 13.39
CA GLY A 172 -6.11 12.63 13.40
C GLY A 172 -5.89 13.63 14.54
N GLN A 173 -4.64 14.00 14.82
CA GLN A 173 -4.29 14.88 15.94
C GLN A 173 -3.72 16.24 15.51
N ILE A 174 -3.24 16.37 14.28
CA ILE A 174 -2.62 17.59 13.76
C ILE A 174 -3.68 18.42 13.03
N ASP A 175 -3.68 19.73 13.25
CA ASP A 175 -4.54 20.64 12.49
C ASP A 175 -4.09 20.72 11.01
N PRO A 176 -4.98 20.57 10.02
CA PRO A 176 -4.66 20.81 8.62
C PRO A 176 -4.12 22.22 8.32
N ALA A 177 -4.44 23.22 9.15
CA ALA A 177 -3.94 24.59 9.04
C ALA A 177 -2.51 24.76 9.60
N GLU A 178 -2.00 23.78 10.35
CA GLU A 178 -0.59 23.79 10.79
C GLU A 178 0.36 23.52 9.61
N PRO A 179 1.63 23.99 9.70
CA PRO A 179 2.66 23.64 8.74
C PRO A 179 2.82 22.12 8.56
N GLU A 180 3.38 21.71 7.41
CA GLU A 180 3.56 20.30 7.10
C GLU A 180 4.26 19.53 8.23
N PHE A 181 3.62 18.45 8.67
CA PHE A 181 4.17 17.56 9.68
C PHE A 181 5.38 16.79 9.12
N THR A 182 6.58 17.32 9.36
CA THR A 182 7.82 16.81 8.76
C THR A 182 8.31 15.50 9.40
N PRO A 183 9.18 14.73 8.72
CA PRO A 183 9.81 13.55 9.31
C PRO A 183 10.61 13.87 10.59
N SER A 184 11.26 15.04 10.67
CA SER A 184 11.96 15.52 11.87
C SER A 184 10.99 15.72 13.03
N LYS A 185 9.83 16.33 12.77
CA LYS A 185 8.79 16.52 13.79
C LYS A 185 8.21 15.18 14.23
N PHE A 186 7.89 14.28 13.29
CA PHE A 186 7.46 12.92 13.60
C PHE A 186 8.48 12.19 14.48
N ARG A 187 9.77 12.23 14.13
CA ARG A 187 10.86 11.61 14.91
C ARG A 187 10.86 12.05 16.37
N SER A 188 10.68 13.36 16.62
CA SER A 188 10.67 13.94 17.97
C SER A 188 9.42 13.52 18.74
N VAL A 189 8.24 13.72 18.16
CA VAL A 189 6.95 13.46 18.82
C VAL A 189 6.79 11.95 19.08
N ALA A 190 7.01 11.10 18.06
CA ALA A 190 6.87 9.66 18.22
C ALA A 190 7.89 9.07 19.22
N ALA A 191 9.10 9.64 19.35
CA ALA A 191 10.05 9.21 20.37
C ALA A 191 9.57 9.51 21.80
N SER A 192 8.91 10.67 22.00
CA SER A 192 8.26 11.00 23.27
C SER A 192 7.10 10.04 23.55
N THR A 193 6.25 9.78 22.55
CA THR A 193 5.14 8.82 22.66
C THR A 193 5.62 7.40 22.97
N ILE A 194 6.71 6.93 22.35
CA ILE A 194 7.32 5.63 22.65
C ILE A 194 7.75 5.55 24.12
N SER A 195 8.38 6.61 24.63
CA SER A 195 8.84 6.67 26.02
C SER A 195 7.65 6.64 26.99
N ASP A 196 6.59 7.37 26.67
CA ASP A 196 5.35 7.44 27.43
C ASP A 196 4.62 6.07 27.46
N ILE A 197 4.43 5.42 26.31
CA ILE A 197 3.86 4.06 26.21
C ILE A 197 4.69 3.05 27.00
N THR A 198 6.02 3.11 26.86
CA THR A 198 6.94 2.20 27.55
C THR A 198 6.87 2.40 29.07
N SER A 199 6.70 3.64 29.54
CA SER A 199 6.55 3.94 30.98
C SER A 199 5.31 3.26 31.60
N ARG A 200 4.26 3.05 30.79
CA ARG A 200 3.05 2.27 31.14
C ARG A 200 3.22 0.75 30.98
N ARG A 201 4.44 0.27 30.71
CA ARG A 201 4.77 -1.15 30.46
C ARG A 201 3.97 -1.76 29.31
N LYS A 202 3.67 -0.96 28.28
CA LYS A 202 3.02 -1.42 27.05
C LYS A 202 4.01 -1.40 25.89
N LEU A 203 3.73 -2.20 24.87
CA LEU A 203 4.53 -2.28 23.65
C LEU A 203 4.10 -1.19 22.65
N PRO A 204 5.02 -0.33 22.19
CA PRO A 204 4.74 0.59 21.07
C PRO A 204 4.68 -0.17 19.75
N LEU A 205 3.54 -0.08 19.05
CA LEU A 205 3.35 -0.57 17.68
C LEU A 205 3.35 0.59 16.69
N ILE A 206 4.38 0.71 15.87
CA ILE A 206 4.46 1.74 14.83
C ILE A 206 3.80 1.21 13.57
N VAL A 207 2.74 1.87 13.08
CA VAL A 207 1.89 1.34 12.00
C VAL A 207 1.64 2.40 10.93
N GLY A 208 2.04 2.15 9.69
CA GLY A 208 1.81 3.12 8.62
C GLY A 208 2.57 2.85 7.33
N GLY A 209 2.24 3.60 6.28
CA GLY A 209 2.82 3.46 4.95
C GLY A 209 3.89 4.50 4.59
N SER A 210 4.16 5.47 5.46
CA SER A 210 5.16 6.50 5.17
C SER A 210 6.55 6.06 5.62
N ASN A 211 7.26 5.39 4.72
CA ASN A 211 8.63 4.91 4.97
C ASN A 211 9.59 6.03 5.40
N SER A 212 9.35 7.29 4.99
CA SER A 212 10.09 8.47 5.48
C SER A 212 9.94 8.71 6.97
N PHE A 213 8.72 8.56 7.51
CA PHE A 213 8.46 8.69 8.95
C PHE A 213 9.07 7.52 9.73
N ILE A 214 8.91 6.30 9.22
CA ILE A 214 9.49 5.10 9.83
C ILE A 214 11.01 5.23 9.89
N TYR A 215 11.66 5.56 8.77
CA TYR A 215 13.10 5.78 8.71
C TYR A 215 13.55 6.90 9.65
N ALA A 216 12.88 8.05 9.59
CA ALA A 216 13.18 9.18 10.46
C ALA A 216 13.00 8.82 11.94
N LEU A 217 12.11 7.90 12.30
CA LEU A 217 11.97 7.46 13.68
C LEU A 217 13.09 6.52 14.10
N VAL A 218 13.39 5.48 13.32
CA VAL A 218 14.21 4.35 13.78
C VAL A 218 15.70 4.47 13.45
N ALA A 219 16.09 5.24 12.43
CA ALA A 219 17.50 5.42 12.08
C ALA A 219 18.28 6.09 13.23
N ASN A 220 19.46 5.57 13.58
CA ASN A 220 20.27 6.10 14.69
C ASN A 220 20.60 7.58 14.47
N ARG A 221 21.16 7.90 13.30
CA ARG A 221 21.37 9.27 12.81
C ARG A 221 20.33 9.56 11.73
N PHE A 222 19.67 10.71 11.85
CA PHE A 222 18.70 11.19 10.89
C PHE A 222 19.08 12.62 10.50
N ASP A 223 19.21 12.86 9.20
CA ASP A 223 19.47 14.16 8.60
C ASP A 223 18.20 14.56 7.83
N SER A 224 17.69 15.77 8.09
CA SER A 224 16.49 16.29 7.44
C SER A 224 16.70 16.63 5.96
N GLU A 225 17.95 16.91 5.58
CA GLU A 225 18.30 17.29 4.21
C GLU A 225 18.61 16.08 3.33
N SER A 226 18.81 14.92 3.94
CA SER A 226 19.07 13.66 3.25
C SER A 226 17.77 12.99 2.80
N ASN A 227 17.78 12.45 1.57
CA ASN A 227 16.66 11.64 1.07
C ASN A 227 17.15 10.24 0.67
N VAL A 228 16.92 9.29 1.56
CA VAL A 228 17.26 7.87 1.33
C VAL A 228 16.30 7.15 0.38
N PHE A 229 15.22 7.79 -0.08
CA PHE A 229 14.17 7.13 -0.87
C PHE A 229 13.98 7.67 -2.28
N ASP A 230 14.35 8.92 -2.55
CA ASP A 230 14.18 9.56 -3.86
C ASP A 230 15.49 10.24 -4.30
N GLY A 231 15.70 10.44 -5.61
CA GLY A 231 16.89 11.07 -6.19
C GLY A 231 17.59 10.22 -7.26
N SER A 232 18.49 10.83 -8.05
CA SER A 232 19.32 10.12 -9.04
C SER A 232 20.37 9.21 -8.38
N GLN A 233 20.86 9.63 -7.21
CA GLN A 233 21.69 8.83 -6.31
C GLN A 233 21.18 9.01 -4.88
N PRO A 234 20.23 8.17 -4.42
CA PRO A 234 19.68 8.27 -3.07
C PRO A 234 20.73 7.90 -2.02
N ASP A 235 20.71 8.62 -0.90
CA ASP A 235 21.65 8.45 0.21
C ASP A 235 21.62 7.03 0.79
N PRO A 236 22.74 6.57 1.39
CA PRO A 236 22.80 5.26 2.03
C PRO A 236 21.81 5.20 3.21
N VAL A 237 21.06 4.10 3.28
CA VAL A 237 20.15 3.83 4.40
C VAL A 237 20.98 3.45 5.63
N SER A 238 20.69 4.07 6.77
CA SER A 238 21.32 3.72 8.04
C SER A 238 21.00 2.27 8.45
N THR A 239 22.04 1.50 8.76
CA THR A 239 21.94 0.14 9.33
C THR A 239 21.83 0.15 10.86
N GLU A 240 22.29 1.23 11.50
CA GLU A 240 22.18 1.40 12.94
C GLU A 240 20.81 1.95 13.32
N LEU A 241 20.15 1.30 14.29
CA LEU A 241 18.82 1.68 14.75
C LEU A 241 18.88 2.26 16.16
N ARG A 242 17.98 3.21 16.47
CA ARG A 242 17.83 3.80 17.81
C ARG A 242 17.17 2.87 18.82
N TYR A 243 16.39 1.92 18.32
CA TYR A 243 15.54 1.03 19.08
C TYR A 243 15.85 -0.41 18.72
N ASN A 244 15.54 -1.34 19.61
CA ASN A 244 15.48 -2.74 19.25
C ASN A 244 14.19 -2.95 18.45
N CYS A 245 14.29 -3.11 17.14
CA CYS A 245 13.14 -3.10 16.24
C CYS A 245 12.79 -4.51 15.76
N CYS A 246 11.52 -4.87 15.84
CA CYS A 246 10.95 -6.00 15.11
C CYS A 246 10.14 -5.47 13.92
N PHE A 247 10.61 -5.71 12.70
CA PHE A 247 9.92 -5.27 11.49
C PHE A 247 9.03 -6.38 10.94
N LEU A 248 7.71 -6.17 10.95
CA LEU A 248 6.74 -6.99 10.24
C LEU A 248 6.40 -6.32 8.92
N TRP A 249 6.60 -7.00 7.80
CA TRP A 249 6.26 -6.49 6.47
C TRP A 249 5.08 -7.28 5.90
N VAL A 250 3.90 -6.67 5.87
CA VAL A 250 2.72 -7.23 5.22
C VAL A 250 2.82 -6.97 3.71
N ASP A 251 3.04 -8.04 2.96
CA ASP A 251 3.25 -8.03 1.52
C ASP A 251 2.03 -8.59 0.78
N VAL A 252 1.74 -8.03 -0.39
CA VAL A 252 0.67 -8.48 -1.28
C VAL A 252 1.18 -8.32 -2.70
N SER A 253 1.00 -9.35 -3.53
CA SER A 253 1.40 -9.26 -4.94
C SER A 253 0.78 -8.02 -5.61
N LEU A 254 1.61 -7.25 -6.30
CA LEU A 254 1.19 -5.96 -6.88
C LEU A 254 -0.04 -6.09 -7.82
N PRO A 255 -0.18 -7.12 -8.67
CA PRO A 255 -1.39 -7.27 -9.50
C PRO A 255 -2.67 -7.44 -8.69
N VAL A 256 -2.64 -8.25 -7.63
CA VAL A 256 -3.79 -8.47 -6.73
C VAL A 256 -4.07 -7.19 -5.94
N LEU A 257 -3.01 -6.56 -5.41
CA LEU A 257 -3.16 -5.32 -4.65
C LEU A 257 -3.76 -4.20 -5.49
N ASN A 258 -3.36 -4.03 -6.75
CA ASN A 258 -3.90 -2.99 -7.63
C ASN A 258 -5.41 -3.17 -7.88
N GLN A 259 -5.88 -4.41 -8.04
CA GLN A 259 -7.31 -4.69 -8.19
C GLN A 259 -8.07 -4.38 -6.90
N TYR A 260 -7.52 -4.79 -5.76
CA TYR A 260 -8.10 -4.48 -4.46
C TYR A 260 -8.14 -2.97 -4.18
N LEU A 261 -7.08 -2.25 -4.48
CA LEU A 261 -7.02 -0.80 -4.31
C LEU A 261 -8.03 -0.08 -5.18
N SER A 262 -8.25 -0.55 -6.42
CA SER A 262 -9.26 0.00 -7.32
C SER A 262 -10.66 -0.18 -6.76
N LYS A 263 -11.00 -1.41 -6.30
CA LYS A 263 -12.28 -1.69 -5.64
C LYS A 263 -12.44 -0.87 -4.36
N ARG A 264 -11.37 -0.73 -3.56
CA ARG A 264 -11.41 0.04 -2.32
C ARG A 264 -11.73 1.51 -2.56
N VAL A 265 -11.24 2.11 -3.66
CA VAL A 265 -11.60 3.48 -4.03
C VAL A 265 -13.10 3.57 -4.34
N ASP A 266 -13.68 2.57 -5.01
CA ASP A 266 -15.13 2.50 -5.21
C ASP A 266 -15.86 2.44 -3.86
N ASP A 267 -15.44 1.53 -2.97
CA ASP A 267 -16.02 1.40 -1.63
C ASP A 267 -15.90 2.70 -0.80
N MET A 268 -14.80 3.47 -0.97
CA MET A 268 -14.61 4.78 -0.32
C MET A 268 -15.58 5.83 -0.86
N LEU A 269 -15.80 5.88 -2.18
CA LEU A 269 -16.78 6.77 -2.81
C LEU A 269 -18.19 6.44 -2.34
N ASP A 270 -18.55 5.16 -2.32
CA ASP A 270 -19.83 4.66 -1.80
C ASP A 270 -20.04 4.99 -0.31
N SER A 271 -18.95 5.17 0.43
CA SER A 271 -18.96 5.53 1.85
C SER A 271 -18.97 7.04 2.12
N GLY A 272 -19.03 7.89 1.08
CA GLY A 272 -19.09 9.35 1.22
C GLY A 272 -17.76 10.09 1.05
N MET A 273 -16.74 9.48 0.43
CA MET A 273 -15.47 10.17 0.14
C MET A 273 -15.68 11.44 -0.69
N PHE A 274 -16.60 11.42 -1.66
CA PHE A 274 -16.87 12.60 -2.50
C PHE A 274 -17.42 13.76 -1.68
N ASP A 275 -18.39 13.49 -0.78
CA ASP A 275 -19.01 14.51 0.08
C ASP A 275 -17.97 15.09 1.05
N GLU A 276 -17.12 14.24 1.63
CA GLU A 276 -16.03 14.65 2.51
C GLU A 276 -15.04 15.59 1.81
N ILE A 277 -14.72 15.32 0.54
CA ILE A 277 -13.87 16.19 -0.27
C ILE A 277 -14.63 17.48 -0.66
N ALA A 278 -15.92 17.39 -1.00
CA ALA A 278 -16.72 18.57 -1.34
C ALA A 278 -16.81 19.54 -0.16
N GLU A 279 -16.99 19.03 1.06
CA GLU A 279 -16.96 19.83 2.29
C GLU A 279 -15.60 20.51 2.49
N PHE A 280 -14.50 19.78 2.25
CA PHE A 280 -13.15 20.34 2.30
C PHE A 280 -12.97 21.52 1.34
N TYR A 281 -13.45 21.40 0.10
CA TYR A 281 -13.41 22.47 -0.91
C TYR A 281 -14.38 23.62 -0.64
N SER A 282 -15.41 23.41 0.17
CA SER A 282 -16.41 24.44 0.53
C SER A 282 -15.95 25.33 1.67
N SER A 283 -14.95 24.90 2.44
CA SER A 283 -14.44 25.65 3.58
C SER A 283 -13.67 26.91 3.16
N GLU A 284 -13.82 28.01 3.91
CA GLU A 284 -13.15 29.31 3.67
C GLU A 284 -11.60 29.23 3.71
N GLU A 285 -11.04 28.09 4.11
CA GLU A 285 -9.59 27.82 4.08
C GLU A 285 -9.04 27.61 2.66
N TYR A 286 -9.88 27.34 1.66
CA TYR A 286 -9.45 27.16 0.27
C TYR A 286 -9.28 28.50 -0.47
N ASN A 287 -8.37 29.36 0.00
CA ASN A 287 -7.96 30.56 -0.75
C ASN A 287 -7.19 30.18 -2.03
N GLU A 288 -7.64 30.74 -3.16
CA GLU A 288 -7.15 30.48 -4.52
C GLU A 288 -5.66 30.84 -4.72
N SER A 289 -5.09 31.67 -3.84
CA SER A 289 -3.70 32.14 -3.89
C SER A 289 -2.66 31.12 -3.46
N ASP A 290 -3.06 29.99 -2.85
CA ASP A 290 -2.15 28.99 -2.26
C ASP A 290 -1.91 27.77 -3.17
N SER A 291 -2.32 27.86 -4.44
CA SER A 291 -2.17 26.80 -5.45
C SER A 291 -0.72 26.47 -5.81
N VAL A 292 0.26 27.28 -5.38
CA VAL A 292 1.67 27.16 -5.79
C VAL A 292 2.42 26.08 -4.99
N THR A 293 1.98 25.72 -3.78
CA THR A 293 2.62 24.66 -2.98
C THR A 293 1.61 23.83 -2.21
N ARG A 294 1.23 22.68 -2.77
CA ARG A 294 0.49 21.63 -2.05
C ARG A 294 1.29 21.20 -0.83
N SER A 295 0.90 21.63 0.36
CA SER A 295 1.52 21.29 1.64
C SER A 295 0.53 20.53 2.54
N GLY A 296 1.05 19.83 3.55
CA GLY A 296 0.23 19.16 4.56
C GLY A 296 -0.84 18.21 4.01
N LEU A 297 -2.06 18.30 4.55
CA LEU A 297 -3.20 17.44 4.21
C LEU A 297 -3.63 17.57 2.73
N ARG A 298 -3.37 18.72 2.08
CA ARG A 298 -3.72 18.96 0.66
C ARG A 298 -2.99 18.03 -0.32
N LYS A 299 -2.01 17.26 0.15
CA LYS A 299 -1.31 16.20 -0.61
C LYS A 299 -2.07 14.87 -0.65
N ALA A 300 -3.17 14.71 0.09
CA ALA A 300 -3.92 13.46 0.14
C ALA A 300 -4.50 13.10 -1.24
N ILE A 301 -4.28 11.86 -1.69
CA ILE A 301 -4.88 11.33 -2.92
C ILE A 301 -6.41 11.41 -2.77
N GLY A 302 -7.08 12.01 -3.75
CA GLY A 302 -8.48 12.40 -3.69
C GLY A 302 -8.62 13.90 -3.94
N LEU A 303 -7.93 14.73 -3.15
CA LEU A 303 -8.05 16.18 -3.27
C LEU A 303 -7.52 16.67 -4.62
N PRO A 304 -6.26 16.39 -5.02
CA PRO A 304 -5.75 16.88 -6.30
C PRO A 304 -6.53 16.43 -7.52
N GLU A 305 -7.04 15.21 -7.48
CA GLU A 305 -7.75 14.59 -8.58
C GLU A 305 -9.12 15.24 -8.79
N PHE A 306 -9.81 15.62 -7.71
CA PHE A 306 -11.09 16.33 -7.80
C PHE A 306 -10.97 17.86 -7.94
N GLU A 307 -9.77 18.44 -7.88
CA GLU A 307 -9.58 19.90 -8.01
C GLU A 307 -10.24 20.47 -9.28
N LYS A 308 -10.04 19.81 -10.43
CA LYS A 308 -10.67 20.21 -11.71
C LYS A 308 -12.20 20.12 -11.66
N TYR A 309 -12.72 19.08 -10.99
CA TYR A 309 -14.15 18.90 -10.82
C TYR A 309 -14.75 20.07 -10.04
N PHE A 310 -14.23 20.39 -8.85
CA PHE A 310 -14.80 21.45 -8.00
C PHE A 310 -14.56 22.86 -8.53
N LYS A 311 -13.51 23.10 -9.32
CA LYS A 311 -13.34 24.36 -10.07
C LYS A 311 -14.39 24.56 -11.16
N THR A 312 -14.86 23.47 -11.76
CA THR A 312 -15.85 23.49 -12.85
C THR A 312 -17.28 23.45 -12.31
N PHE A 313 -17.49 22.70 -11.22
CA PHE A 313 -18.76 22.48 -10.56
C PHE A 313 -18.60 22.68 -9.04
N PRO A 314 -18.59 23.94 -8.56
CA PRO A 314 -18.43 24.24 -7.14
C PRO A 314 -19.53 23.58 -6.28
N PRO A 315 -19.21 23.15 -5.04
CA PRO A 315 -20.21 22.70 -4.08
C PRO A 315 -21.26 23.80 -3.82
N ALA A 316 -22.49 23.42 -3.48
CA ALA A 316 -23.64 24.33 -3.42
C ALA A 316 -23.41 25.55 -2.52
N GLY A 317 -23.40 26.75 -3.14
CA GLY A 317 -23.17 28.04 -2.49
C GLY A 317 -22.91 29.21 -3.46
N SER A 318 -22.59 28.93 -4.72
CA SER A 318 -22.14 29.95 -5.70
C SER A 318 -22.95 30.11 -7.01
N LEU A 319 -24.14 29.49 -7.14
CA LEU A 319 -25.24 29.78 -8.12
C LEU A 319 -24.90 29.76 -9.66
N PRO A 320 -25.86 29.69 -10.62
CA PRO A 320 -27.27 30.06 -10.56
C PRO A 320 -28.31 28.97 -10.85
N THR A 321 -29.53 29.30 -10.44
CA THR A 321 -30.86 28.73 -10.72
C THR A 321 -31.21 28.69 -12.22
N GLY A 322 -30.39 28.03 -13.03
CA GLY A 322 -30.69 27.67 -14.42
C GLY A 322 -31.02 26.19 -14.53
N ARG A 323 -31.97 25.82 -15.40
CA ARG A 323 -32.17 24.40 -15.75
C ARG A 323 -30.84 23.85 -16.27
N SER A 324 -30.26 22.90 -15.55
CA SER A 324 -29.14 22.07 -16.00
C SER A 324 -29.44 21.57 -17.41
N SER A 325 -28.60 21.94 -18.39
CA SER A 325 -28.74 21.38 -19.73
C SER A 325 -28.26 19.92 -19.71
N GLY A 326 -28.77 19.06 -20.61
CA GLY A 326 -28.28 17.68 -20.69
C GLY A 326 -26.77 17.60 -21.00
N GLU A 327 -26.20 18.65 -21.60
CA GLU A 327 -24.77 18.76 -21.88
C GLU A 327 -23.95 18.98 -20.59
N ASP A 328 -24.47 19.76 -19.63
CA ASP A 328 -23.83 20.00 -18.33
C ASP A 328 -23.73 18.72 -17.49
N GLU A 329 -24.76 17.86 -17.54
CA GLU A 329 -24.77 16.58 -16.83
C GLU A 329 -23.73 15.60 -17.40
N VAL A 330 -23.62 15.52 -18.73
CA VAL A 330 -22.62 14.68 -19.39
C VAL A 330 -21.21 15.16 -19.06
N MET A 331 -20.96 16.47 -19.13
CA MET A 331 -19.66 17.04 -18.79
C MET A 331 -19.31 16.78 -17.31
N ARG A 332 -20.27 16.96 -16.39
CA ARG A 332 -20.10 16.66 -14.97
C ARG A 332 -19.69 15.22 -14.74
N GLN A 333 -20.38 14.26 -15.36
CA GLN A 333 -20.04 12.85 -15.25
C GLN A 333 -18.66 12.55 -15.82
N MET A 334 -18.31 13.12 -16.97
CA MET A 334 -17.00 12.90 -17.60
C MET A 334 -15.83 13.36 -16.73
N ILE A 335 -15.91 14.56 -16.13
CA ILE A 335 -14.85 15.07 -15.25
C ILE A 335 -14.80 14.25 -13.95
N TYR A 336 -15.95 13.85 -13.41
CA TYR A 336 -16.00 12.99 -12.23
C TYR A 336 -15.30 11.65 -12.50
N ASP A 337 -15.62 10.98 -13.61
CA ASP A 337 -15.03 9.70 -13.99
C ASP A 337 -13.52 9.82 -14.26
N GLU A 338 -13.06 10.98 -14.78
CA GLU A 338 -11.64 11.29 -14.93
C GLU A 338 -10.94 11.38 -13.57
N ALA A 339 -11.52 12.11 -12.61
CA ALA A 339 -10.99 12.22 -11.26
C ALA A 339 -10.92 10.85 -10.56
N VAL A 340 -11.99 10.04 -10.62
CA VAL A 340 -12.01 8.69 -10.03
C VAL A 340 -10.95 7.79 -10.64
N ARG A 341 -10.78 7.81 -11.98
CA ARG A 341 -9.71 7.06 -12.65
C ARG A 341 -8.32 7.51 -12.19
N ALA A 342 -8.11 8.82 -12.02
CA ALA A 342 -6.86 9.37 -11.52
C ALA A 342 -6.56 8.92 -10.07
N ILE A 343 -7.57 8.90 -9.19
CA ILE A 343 -7.45 8.43 -7.80
C ILE A 343 -7.01 6.97 -7.76
N LYS A 344 -7.66 6.10 -8.54
CA LYS A 344 -7.30 4.68 -8.64
C LYS A 344 -5.88 4.51 -9.13
N TYR A 345 -5.50 5.22 -10.20
CA TYR A 345 -4.16 5.19 -10.75
C TYR A 345 -3.10 5.65 -9.75
N ASN A 346 -3.28 6.82 -9.13
CA ASN A 346 -2.33 7.40 -8.18
C ASN A 346 -2.20 6.55 -6.92
N THR A 347 -3.29 5.93 -6.45
CA THR A 347 -3.26 4.97 -5.34
C THR A 347 -2.41 3.74 -5.66
N CYS A 348 -2.52 3.20 -6.87
CA CYS A 348 -1.69 2.07 -7.32
C CYS A 348 -0.21 2.48 -7.49
N GLN A 349 0.06 3.69 -8.00
CA GLN A 349 1.43 4.21 -8.09
C GLN A 349 2.04 4.43 -6.70
N LEU A 350 1.25 4.91 -5.73
CA LEU A 350 1.68 5.04 -4.34
C LEU A 350 2.08 3.67 -3.77
N ALA A 351 1.24 2.64 -3.92
CA ALA A 351 1.54 1.29 -3.46
C ALA A 351 2.83 0.75 -4.08
N LYS A 352 3.00 0.89 -5.40
CA LYS A 352 4.23 0.50 -6.11
C LYS A 352 5.47 1.22 -5.57
N LYS A 353 5.39 2.54 -5.34
CA LYS A 353 6.48 3.34 -4.75
C LYS A 353 6.80 2.88 -3.33
N GLN A 354 5.78 2.60 -2.51
CA GLN A 354 5.98 2.11 -1.15
C GLN A 354 6.68 0.75 -1.12
N ILE A 355 6.31 -0.19 -1.99
CA ILE A 355 7.00 -1.48 -2.13
C ILE A 355 8.46 -1.26 -2.50
N GLY A 356 8.76 -0.42 -3.50
CA GLY A 356 10.14 -0.09 -3.88
C GLY A 356 10.97 0.47 -2.72
N LYS A 357 10.37 1.36 -1.92
CA LYS A 357 11.01 1.92 -0.71
C LYS A 357 11.28 0.85 0.36
N ILE A 358 10.36 -0.09 0.57
CA ILE A 358 10.53 -1.22 1.51
C ILE A 358 11.64 -2.16 1.05
N LEU A 359 11.67 -2.52 -0.25
CA LEU A 359 12.72 -3.36 -0.82
C LEU A 359 14.10 -2.70 -0.65
N ARG A 360 14.19 -1.39 -0.83
CA ARG A 360 15.44 -0.66 -0.57
C ARG A 360 15.91 -0.77 0.90
N LEU A 361 15.00 -0.67 1.87
CA LEU A 361 15.35 -0.85 3.28
C LEU A 361 15.83 -2.27 3.58
N ARG A 362 15.17 -3.28 3.01
CA ARG A 362 15.60 -4.68 3.09
C ARG A 362 16.99 -4.86 2.50
N ASP A 363 17.23 -4.34 1.30
CA ASP A 363 18.50 -4.49 0.59
C ASP A 363 19.65 -3.75 1.29
N ALA A 364 19.33 -2.74 2.10
CA ALA A 364 20.28 -2.08 3.00
C ALA A 364 20.58 -2.87 4.29
N GLY A 365 19.96 -4.03 4.51
CA GLY A 365 20.26 -4.93 5.62
C GLY A 365 19.26 -4.91 6.78
N TRP A 366 18.12 -4.24 6.66
CA TRP A 366 17.06 -4.33 7.68
C TRP A 366 16.43 -5.73 7.67
N ASP A 367 16.33 -6.38 8.84
CA ASP A 367 15.68 -7.69 9.00
C ASP A 367 14.15 -7.56 8.96
N LEU A 368 13.60 -7.56 7.74
CA LEU A 368 12.15 -7.47 7.51
C LEU A 368 11.52 -8.86 7.50
N ARG A 369 10.63 -9.12 8.45
CA ARG A 369 9.87 -10.38 8.55
C ARG A 369 8.65 -10.29 7.64
N ARG A 370 8.76 -10.84 6.43
CA ARG A 370 7.71 -10.80 5.42
C ARG A 370 6.52 -11.71 5.79
N LEU A 371 5.32 -11.19 5.64
CA LEU A 371 4.02 -11.85 5.82
C LEU A 371 3.25 -11.72 4.50
N ASP A 372 3.07 -12.82 3.78
CA ASP A 372 2.37 -12.80 2.49
C ASP A 372 0.86 -12.88 2.71
N ALA A 373 0.17 -11.79 2.44
CA ALA A 373 -1.29 -11.70 2.54
C ALA A 373 -1.98 -11.88 1.16
N THR A 374 -1.25 -12.21 0.10
CA THR A 374 -1.78 -12.24 -1.28
C THR A 374 -3.07 -13.07 -1.42
N GLU A 375 -3.10 -14.26 -0.84
CA GLU A 375 -4.27 -15.14 -0.97
C GLU A 375 -5.51 -14.58 -0.25
N VAL A 376 -5.31 -13.89 0.88
CA VAL A 376 -6.39 -13.20 1.60
C VAL A 376 -7.12 -12.22 0.69
N PHE A 377 -6.35 -11.45 -0.09
CA PHE A 377 -6.87 -10.45 -1.02
C PHE A 377 -7.42 -11.08 -2.31
N ARG A 378 -6.86 -12.19 -2.79
CA ARG A 378 -7.44 -12.95 -3.92
C ARG A 378 -8.83 -13.46 -3.58
N VAL A 379 -9.02 -14.04 -2.40
CA VAL A 379 -10.34 -14.49 -1.92
C VAL A 379 -11.29 -13.31 -1.73
N ALA A 380 -10.82 -12.21 -1.12
CA ALA A 380 -11.65 -11.01 -0.93
C ALA A 380 -12.12 -10.38 -2.26
N LEU A 381 -11.36 -10.58 -3.34
CA LEU A 381 -11.71 -10.15 -4.70
C LEU A 381 -12.54 -11.18 -5.48
N GLY A 382 -12.86 -12.35 -4.91
CA GLY A 382 -13.53 -13.43 -5.63
C GLY A 382 -12.68 -14.06 -6.76
N LEU A 383 -11.35 -13.90 -6.71
CA LEU A 383 -10.40 -14.45 -7.70
C LEU A 383 -9.93 -15.87 -7.35
N ALA A 384 -10.42 -16.43 -6.26
CA ALA A 384 -10.09 -17.75 -5.78
C ALA A 384 -11.19 -18.76 -6.14
N GLY A 385 -10.82 -20.03 -6.30
CA GLY A 385 -11.78 -21.09 -6.63
C GLY A 385 -12.83 -21.28 -5.52
N SER A 386 -13.93 -21.95 -5.85
CA SER A 386 -15.05 -22.24 -4.93
C SER A 386 -14.66 -23.02 -3.66
N ASP A 387 -13.45 -23.60 -3.63
CA ASP A 387 -12.89 -24.37 -2.51
C ASP A 387 -11.91 -23.54 -1.64
N SER A 388 -11.80 -22.23 -1.91
CA SER A 388 -11.00 -21.34 -1.07
C SER A 388 -11.71 -21.06 0.25
N GLY A 389 -11.06 -21.41 1.37
CA GLY A 389 -11.58 -21.15 2.71
C GLY A 389 -11.90 -19.66 2.95
N ARG A 390 -12.58 -19.34 4.06
CA ARG A 390 -12.96 -17.94 4.35
C ARG A 390 -11.72 -17.05 4.44
N SER A 391 -11.81 -15.83 3.89
CA SER A 391 -10.72 -14.84 3.93
C SER A 391 -10.20 -14.57 5.36
N SER A 392 -11.08 -14.66 6.37
CA SER A 392 -10.72 -14.60 7.80
C SER A 392 -9.74 -15.68 8.22
N ASP A 393 -9.99 -16.92 7.79
CA ASP A 393 -9.23 -18.10 8.22
C ASP A 393 -7.86 -18.13 7.55
N ILE A 394 -7.78 -17.62 6.32
CA ILE A 394 -6.52 -17.45 5.59
C ILE A 394 -5.70 -16.33 6.24
N TRP A 395 -6.31 -15.20 6.57
CA TRP A 395 -5.64 -14.10 7.28
C TRP A 395 -5.07 -14.55 8.62
N GLU A 396 -5.85 -15.31 9.38
CA GLU A 396 -5.43 -15.87 10.66
C GLU A 396 -4.17 -16.73 10.50
N ARG A 397 -4.23 -17.73 9.62
CA ARG A 397 -3.14 -18.69 9.41
C ARG A 397 -1.88 -18.09 8.76
N GLN A 398 -2.05 -17.19 7.79
CA GLN A 398 -0.94 -16.69 6.96
C GLN A 398 -0.33 -15.39 7.48
N VAL A 399 -1.09 -14.59 8.24
CA VAL A 399 -0.65 -13.27 8.68
C VAL A 399 -0.61 -13.18 10.20
N VAL A 400 -1.70 -13.48 10.90
CA VAL A 400 -1.78 -13.26 12.36
C VAL A 400 -0.92 -14.23 13.14
N GLU A 401 -1.09 -15.54 12.95
CA GLU A 401 -0.34 -16.56 13.70
C GLU A 401 1.19 -16.41 13.52
N PRO A 402 1.74 -16.23 12.31
CA PRO A 402 3.16 -16.00 12.13
C PRO A 402 3.64 -14.71 12.80
N SER A 403 2.86 -13.63 12.71
CA SER A 403 3.17 -12.35 13.36
C SER A 403 3.26 -12.50 14.87
N MET A 404 2.28 -13.16 15.49
CA MET A 404 2.28 -13.41 16.93
C MET A 404 3.49 -14.23 17.37
N LYS A 405 3.86 -15.27 16.60
CA LYS A 405 5.05 -16.09 16.90
C LYS A 405 6.34 -15.27 16.83
N ILE A 406 6.47 -14.40 15.83
CA ILE A 406 7.62 -13.50 15.67
C ILE A 406 7.70 -12.50 16.83
N VAL A 407 6.59 -11.82 17.14
CA VAL A 407 6.53 -10.81 18.20
C VAL A 407 6.78 -11.42 19.56
N LYS A 408 6.19 -12.58 19.89
CA LYS A 408 6.43 -13.26 21.18
C LYS A 408 7.90 -13.58 21.38
N ARG A 409 8.55 -14.20 20.39
CA ARG A 409 9.98 -14.49 20.43
C ARG A 409 10.81 -13.23 20.63
N PHE A 410 10.50 -12.18 19.88
CA PHE A 410 11.17 -10.88 20.02
C PHE A 410 11.02 -10.27 21.42
N LEU A 411 9.89 -10.46 22.09
CA LEU A 411 9.66 -9.95 23.44
C LEU A 411 10.38 -10.78 24.51
N GLU A 412 10.60 -12.07 24.28
CA GLU A 412 11.29 -13.00 25.19
C GLU A 412 12.82 -12.83 25.20
N GLU A 413 13.43 -12.45 24.06
CA GLU A 413 14.89 -12.26 23.88
C GLU A 413 15.46 -11.00 24.54
#